data_AF-A0A962Z8X1-F1
#
_entry.id   AF-A0A962Z8X1-F1
#
_cell.length_a   1.000
_cell.length_b   1.000
_cell.length_c   1.000
_cell.angle_alpha   90.00
_cell.angle_beta   90.00
_cell.angle_gamma   90.00
#
_symmetry.space_group_name_H-M   'P 1'
#
loop_
_entity.id
_entity.type
_entity.pdbx_description
1 polymer ?
#
loop_
_entity_poly.entity_id
_entity_poly.type
_entity_poly.pdbx_seq_one_letter_code
_entity_poly.pdbx_strand_id
1 'polypeptide(L)'
;MGISSASNKCCNVVLWSTIRYPHGMPRLSIDITPEEHRKLKAIAALNGESIKDYVLKRALRDAPHLGDMNEDEAVAALSEFLEPRIQQARRGELSTKSLSDIRRDARKQAGR
;
A
#
# COMPACT_ATOMS: atom_id res chain seq x y z
N MET A 1 24.81 -21.45 29.25
CA MET A 1 25.82 -20.50 28.77
C MET A 1 26.14 -20.85 27.32
N GLY A 2 26.03 -20.03 26.28
CA GLY A 2 25.54 -18.69 26.10
C GLY A 2 25.37 -18.48 24.59
N ILE A 3 24.27 -17.79 24.22
CA ILE A 3 24.08 -16.87 23.09
C ILE A 3 25.10 -16.91 21.93
N SER A 4 24.61 -17.18 20.71
CA SER A 4 25.09 -16.43 19.56
C SER A 4 23.94 -16.04 18.65
N SER A 5 23.66 -14.74 18.72
CA SER A 5 22.65 -13.99 17.98
C SER A 5 22.88 -14.12 16.48
N ALA A 6 21.88 -14.63 15.75
CA ALA A 6 21.87 -14.55 14.30
C ALA A 6 21.73 -13.09 13.90
N SER A 7 22.85 -12.51 13.48
CA SER A 7 22.98 -11.15 12.95
C SER A 7 22.01 -10.96 11.77
N ASN A 8 20.88 -10.28 12.05
CA ASN A 8 19.98 -9.75 11.03
C ASN A 8 20.73 -8.67 10.24
N LYS A 9 21.41 -9.10 9.18
CA LYS A 9 22.02 -8.19 8.21
C LYS A 9 20.91 -7.55 7.40
N CYS A 10 20.35 -6.44 7.89
CA CYS A 10 19.61 -5.50 7.06
C CYS A 10 20.54 -5.08 5.90
N CYS A 11 20.18 -5.41 4.67
CA CYS A 11 20.85 -4.88 3.50
C CYS A 11 20.43 -3.42 3.31
N ASN A 12 21.11 -2.51 4.01
CA ASN A 12 20.93 -1.09 3.86
C ASN A 12 21.57 -0.65 2.54
N VAL A 13 20.76 -0.29 1.53
CA VAL A 13 21.26 0.34 0.30
C VAL A 13 21.55 1.81 0.61
N VAL A 14 22.69 2.05 1.26
CA VAL A 14 23.24 3.40 1.44
C VAL A 14 24.13 3.70 0.25
N LEU A 15 23.60 4.42 -0.73
CA LEU A 15 24.43 5.15 -1.69
C LEU A 15 24.29 6.63 -1.37
N TRP A 16 25.27 7.14 -0.62
CA TRP A 16 25.39 8.55 -0.28
C TRP A 16 26.12 9.24 -1.45
N SER A 17 25.38 9.97 -2.28
CA SER A 17 25.95 11.00 -3.14
C SER A 17 24.99 12.18 -3.20
N THR A 18 25.49 13.29 -2.70
CA THR A 18 24.89 14.61 -2.55
C THR A 18 24.23 15.10 -3.83
N ILE A 19 22.90 15.11 -3.89
CA ILE A 19 22.16 16.05 -4.74
C ILE A 19 20.98 16.59 -3.94
N ARG A 20 21.06 17.88 -3.59
CA ARG A 20 19.93 18.67 -3.10
C ARG A 20 18.96 18.84 -4.27
N TYR A 21 17.89 18.04 -4.31
CA TYR A 21 16.73 18.33 -5.15
C TYR A 21 15.73 19.15 -4.33
N PRO A 22 15.35 20.37 -4.76
CA PRO A 22 14.26 21.11 -4.13
C PRO A 22 12.96 20.36 -4.47
N HIS A 23 12.10 20.13 -3.47
CA HIS A 23 10.94 19.23 -3.49
C HIS A 23 11.30 17.74 -3.35
N GLY A 24 11.76 17.37 -2.15
CA GLY A 24 12.07 15.98 -1.81
C GLY A 24 10.81 15.12 -1.75
N MET A 25 10.71 14.14 -2.66
CA MET A 25 9.73 13.06 -2.52
C MET A 25 9.87 12.41 -1.13
N PRO A 26 8.76 12.17 -0.41
CA PRO A 26 8.80 11.47 0.86
C PRO A 26 9.51 10.13 0.69
N ARG A 27 10.47 9.84 1.57
CA ARG A 27 11.24 8.59 1.51
C ARG A 27 10.50 7.51 2.30
N LEU A 28 10.34 6.35 1.71
CA LEU A 28 9.79 5.15 2.34
C LEU A 28 10.91 4.15 2.59
N SER A 29 11.17 3.81 3.85
CA SER A 29 12.11 2.76 4.25
C SER A 29 11.33 1.49 4.59
N ILE A 30 11.72 0.35 4.01
CA ILE A 30 11.04 -0.94 4.19
C ILE A 30 12.10 -1.99 4.51
N ASP A 31 11.92 -2.72 5.62
CA ASP A 31 12.78 -3.85 5.97
C ASP A 31 12.32 -5.10 5.22
N ILE A 32 13.23 -5.71 4.45
CA ILE A 32 13.00 -6.96 3.71
C ILE A 32 14.24 -7.83 3.79
N THR A 33 14.04 -9.15 3.72
CA THR A 33 15.14 -10.11 3.64
C THR A 33 15.86 -10.01 2.28
N PRO A 34 17.14 -10.42 2.19
CA PRO A 34 17.88 -10.40 0.92
C PRO A 34 17.24 -11.27 -0.18
N GLU A 35 16.58 -12.36 0.20
CA GLU A 35 15.87 -13.24 -0.74
C GLU A 35 14.60 -12.56 -1.29
N GLU A 36 13.84 -11.88 -0.43
CA GLU A 36 12.67 -11.11 -0.84
C GLU A 36 13.05 -9.95 -1.76
N HIS A 37 14.13 -9.22 -1.44
CA HIS A 37 14.65 -8.17 -2.32
C HIS A 37 15.02 -8.73 -3.71
N ARG A 38 15.63 -9.91 -3.78
CA ARG A 38 15.99 -10.55 -5.06
C ARG A 38 14.75 -10.92 -5.87
N LYS A 39 13.74 -11.53 -5.23
CA LYS A 39 12.46 -11.86 -5.87
C LYS A 39 11.77 -10.59 -6.38
N LEU A 40 11.69 -9.56 -5.54
CA LEU A 40 11.08 -8.28 -5.85
C LEU A 40 11.77 -7.58 -7.04
N LYS A 41 13.11 -7.59 -7.06
CA LYS A 41 13.89 -7.05 -8.18
C LYS A 41 13.66 -7.82 -9.48
N ALA A 42 13.59 -9.15 -9.42
CA ALA A 42 13.32 -9.98 -10.58
C ALA A 42 11.92 -9.67 -11.15
N ILE A 43 10.91 -9.57 -10.29
CA ILE A 43 9.55 -9.24 -10.72
C ILE A 43 9.50 -7.81 -11.31
N ALA A 44 10.14 -6.83 -10.69
CA ALA A 44 10.22 -5.47 -11.24
C ALA A 44 10.86 -5.45 -12.63
N ALA A 45 11.97 -6.19 -12.81
CA ALA A 45 12.64 -6.32 -14.11
C ALA A 45 11.76 -7.00 -15.17
N LEU A 46 10.98 -8.03 -14.79
CA LEU A 46 10.02 -8.67 -15.69
C LEU A 46 8.90 -7.72 -16.14
N ASN A 47 8.53 -6.75 -15.30
CA ASN A 47 7.57 -5.70 -15.66
C ASN A 47 8.20 -4.52 -16.42
N GLY A 48 9.53 -4.51 -16.61
CA GLY A 48 10.25 -3.41 -17.23
C GLY A 48 10.32 -2.14 -16.36
N GLU A 49 10.05 -2.26 -15.06
CA GLU A 49 9.99 -1.12 -14.14
C GLU A 49 11.19 -1.11 -13.19
N SER A 50 11.53 0.08 -12.68
CA SER A 50 12.50 0.17 -11.59
C SER A 50 11.91 -0.45 -10.31
N ILE A 51 12.77 -1.00 -9.45
CA ILE A 51 12.32 -1.56 -8.16
C ILE A 51 11.57 -0.51 -7.32
N LYS A 52 11.93 0.77 -7.43
CA LYS A 52 11.26 1.88 -6.75
C LYS A 52 9.82 2.01 -7.23
N ASP A 53 9.61 2.10 -8.54
CA ASP A 53 8.29 2.33 -9.12
C ASP A 53 7.37 1.12 -8.93
N TYR A 54 7.92 -0.08 -9.08
CA TYR A 54 7.20 -1.32 -8.85
C TYR A 54 6.69 -1.44 -7.41
N VAL A 55 7.54 -1.10 -6.42
CA VAL A 55 7.18 -1.13 -5.01
C VAL A 55 6.15 -0.06 -4.67
N LEU A 56 6.31 1.17 -5.17
CA LEU A 56 5.36 2.26 -4.93
C LEU A 56 3.99 1.91 -5.54
N LYS A 57 3.93 1.46 -6.80
CA LYS A 57 2.69 1.03 -7.45
C LYS A 57 2.03 -0.15 -6.75
N ARG A 58 2.80 -1.06 -6.14
CA ARG A 58 2.26 -2.22 -5.42
C ARG A 58 1.79 -1.87 -4.01
N ALA A 59 2.51 -1.01 -3.29
CA ALA A 59 2.19 -0.61 -1.93
C ALA A 59 1.07 0.44 -1.87
N LEU A 60 0.97 1.31 -2.87
CA LEU A 60 -0.01 2.41 -2.93
C LEU A 60 -1.15 2.14 -3.90
N ARG A 61 -1.34 0.87 -4.30
CA ARG A 61 -2.23 0.42 -5.38
C ARG A 61 -3.71 0.81 -5.22
N ASP A 62 -4.11 1.21 -4.01
CA ASP A 62 -5.49 1.55 -3.63
C ASP A 62 -5.68 3.03 -3.23
N ALA A 63 -4.62 3.85 -3.26
CA ALA A 63 -4.76 5.29 -3.06
C ALA A 63 -4.92 5.94 -4.44
N PRO A 64 -6.03 6.65 -4.72
CA PRO A 64 -6.04 7.58 -5.84
C PRO A 64 -4.82 8.48 -5.69
N HIS A 65 -4.17 8.84 -6.81
CA HIS A 65 -3.08 9.81 -6.81
C HIS A 65 -3.69 11.20 -6.51
N LEU A 66 -4.09 11.41 -5.26
CA LEU A 66 -4.81 12.60 -4.79
C LEU A 66 -3.95 13.87 -4.87
N GLY A 67 -2.66 13.73 -5.19
CA GLY A 67 -1.72 14.84 -5.31
C GLY A 67 -1.88 15.68 -6.58
N ASP A 68 -2.47 15.11 -7.64
CA ASP A 68 -2.57 15.77 -8.96
C ASP A 68 -4.02 16.05 -9.39
N MET A 69 -5.01 15.64 -8.59
CA MET A 69 -6.43 15.83 -8.90
C MET A 69 -6.90 17.21 -8.43
N ASN A 70 -7.61 17.94 -9.30
CA ASN A 70 -8.35 19.13 -8.88
C ASN A 70 -9.47 18.72 -7.89
N GLU A 71 -9.91 19.63 -7.03
CA GLU A 71 -10.99 19.39 -6.06
C GLU A 71 -12.25 18.85 -6.76
N ASP A 72 -12.59 19.40 -7.93
CA ASP A 72 -13.73 18.96 -8.75
C ASP A 72 -13.60 17.51 -9.22
N GLU A 73 -12.38 17.09 -9.61
CA GLU A 73 -12.10 15.72 -10.05
C GLU A 73 -12.17 14.75 -8.88
N ALA A 74 -11.69 15.15 -7.70
CA ALA A 74 -11.79 14.34 -6.49
C ALA A 74 -13.24 14.13 -6.05
N VAL A 75 -14.07 15.18 -6.15
CA VAL A 75 -15.51 15.10 -5.85
C VAL A 75 -16.25 14.24 -6.86
N ALA A 76 -15.91 14.36 -8.15
CA ALA A 76 -16.49 13.52 -9.21
C ALA A 76 -16.15 12.04 -8.99
N ALA A 77 -14.89 11.71 -8.70
CA ALA A 77 -14.44 10.34 -8.42
C ALA A 77 -15.13 9.75 -7.17
N LEU A 78 -15.30 10.55 -6.12
CA LEU A 78 -16.05 10.14 -4.93
C LEU A 78 -17.53 9.85 -5.25
N SER A 79 -18.15 10.70 -6.08
CA SER A 79 -19.55 10.55 -6.47
C SER A 79 -19.75 9.26 -7.27
N GLU A 80 -18.88 8.98 -8.23
CA GLU A 80 -18.90 7.73 -9.02
C GLU A 80 -18.72 6.50 -8.13
N PHE A 81 -17.79 6.56 -7.17
CA PHE A 81 -17.56 5.46 -6.22
C PHE A 81 -18.79 5.18 -5.32
N LEU A 82 -19.57 6.21 -4.97
CA LEU A 82 -20.73 6.09 -4.09
C LEU A 82 -22.02 5.69 -4.82
N GLU A 83 -22.16 6.02 -6.11
CA GLU A 83 -23.33 5.67 -6.93
C GLU A 83 -23.79 4.20 -6.78
N PRO A 84 -22.93 3.17 -6.91
CA PRO A 84 -23.37 1.78 -6.75
C PRO A 84 -23.92 1.48 -5.34
N ARG A 85 -23.38 2.11 -4.29
CA ARG A 85 -23.85 1.93 -2.91
C ARG A 85 -25.22 2.58 -2.69
N ILE A 86 -25.45 3.72 -3.33
CA ILE A 86 -26.76 4.40 -3.32
C ILE A 86 -27.80 3.52 -4.01
N GLN A 87 -27.46 2.93 -5.16
CA GLN A 87 -28.38 2.04 -5.87
C GLN A 87 -28.69 0.76 -5.07
N GLN A 88 -27.69 0.16 -4.40
CA GLN A 88 -27.91 -0.96 -3.47
C GLN A 88 -28.86 -0.60 -2.33
N ALA A 89 -28.65 0.57 -1.72
CA ALA A 89 -29.53 1.06 -0.66
C ALA A 89 -30.97 1.28 -1.16
N ARG A 90 -31.14 1.84 -2.37
CA ARG A 90 -32.46 2.02 -3.01
C ARG A 90 -33.16 0.70 -3.31
N ARG A 91 -32.40 -0.36 -3.60
CA ARG A 91 -32.92 -1.74 -3.77
C ARG A 91 -33.24 -2.44 -2.45
N GLY A 92 -32.93 -1.83 -1.31
CA GLY A 92 -33.09 -2.43 0.01
C GLY A 92 -32.04 -3.48 0.33
N GLU A 93 -30.93 -3.53 -0.41
CA GLU A 93 -29.80 -4.45 -0.17
C GLU A 93 -28.93 -3.93 0.99
N LEU A 94 -29.53 -3.85 2.19
CA LEU A 94 -28.85 -3.43 3.41
C LEU A 94 -28.36 -4.64 4.20
N SER A 95 -27.21 -4.49 4.86
CA SER A 95 -26.72 -5.49 5.80
C SER A 95 -27.63 -5.55 7.02
N THR A 96 -28.15 -6.74 7.33
CA THR A 96 -28.91 -7.04 8.55
C THR A 96 -28.03 -7.25 9.78
N LYS A 97 -26.70 -7.28 9.59
CA LYS A 97 -25.74 -7.50 10.68
C LYS A 97 -25.74 -6.34 11.67
N SER A 98 -25.70 -6.67 12.96
CA SER A 98 -25.45 -5.68 13.99
C SER A 98 -23.97 -5.24 13.99
N LEU A 99 -23.68 -4.12 14.64
CA LEU A 99 -22.31 -3.63 14.78
C LEU A 99 -21.37 -4.65 15.46
N SER A 100 -21.88 -5.42 16.42
CA SER A 100 -21.10 -6.46 17.11
C SER A 100 -20.76 -7.63 16.18
N ASP A 101 -21.69 -8.01 15.29
CA ASP A 101 -21.47 -9.03 14.27
C ASP A 101 -20.44 -8.58 13.24
N ILE A 102 -20.54 -7.33 12.76
CA ILE A 102 -19.57 -6.73 11.85
C ILE A 102 -18.17 -6.74 12.46
N ARG A 103 -18.04 -6.33 13.73
CA ARG A 103 -16.75 -6.31 14.45
C ARG A 103 -16.17 -7.71 14.59
N ARG A 104 -17.00 -8.71 14.89
CA ARG A 104 -16.59 -10.10 15.01
C ARG A 104 -16.10 -10.66 13.68
N ASP A 105 -16.82 -10.41 12.60
CA ASP A 105 -16.46 -10.87 11.26
C ASP A 105 -15.17 -10.23 10.75
N ALA A 106 -14.99 -8.92 10.99
CA ALA A 106 -13.76 -8.22 10.64
C ALA A 106 -12.52 -8.80 11.34
N ARG A 107 -12.64 -9.20 12.62
CA ARG A 107 -11.55 -9.87 13.35
C ARG A 107 -11.21 -11.23 12.76
N LYS A 108 -12.23 -12.05 12.48
CA LYS A 108 -12.07 -13.35 11.81
C LYS A 108 -11.35 -13.20 10.46
N GLN A 109 -11.75 -12.21 9.66
CA GLN A 109 -11.16 -11.97 8.36
C GLN A 109 -9.72 -11.44 8.43
N ALA A 110 -9.38 -10.73 9.52
CA ALA A 110 -8.01 -10.31 9.83
C ALA A 110 -7.15 -11.41 10.50
N GLY A 111 -7.68 -12.63 10.67
CA GLY A 111 -6.96 -13.74 11.31
C GLY A 111 -6.68 -13.54 12.80
N ARG A 112 -7.49 -12.73 13.49
CA ARG A 112 -7.38 -12.43 14.93
C ARG A 112 -8.56 -12.97 15.73
#